data_AF-A0A3D6CJW5-F1
#
_entry.id   AF-A0A3D6CJW5-F1
#
_cell.length_a   1.000
_cell.length_b   1.000
_cell.length_c   1.000
_cell.angle_alpha   90.00
_cell.angle_beta   90.00
_cell.angle_gamma   90.00
#
_symmetry.space_group_name_H-M   'P 1'
#
loop_
_entity.id
_entity.type
_entity.pdbx_description
1 polymer ?
#
loop_
_entity_poly.entity_id
_entity_poly.type
_entity_poly.pdbx_seq_one_letter_code
_entity_poly.pdbx_strand_id
1 'polypeptide(L)'
;EDREITISRAKFTVRYPCSFMLVASMNPSPSGFFNDPNAPRTSSPQEMQRYLSKISGPLLDRIDLHIEVTPVPFEKLSEEKRGASSVTIRSRVTAARALQSARFKNFEKVHYNAQMNVKQLREFCKLSNESKILLKTAMEKLNLSARAYDRILKVSRT
;
A
#
# COMPACT_ATOMS: atom_id res chain seq x y z
N GLU A 1 2.76 -3.66 12.75
CA GLU A 1 3.46 -2.36 12.64
C GLU A 1 4.87 -2.46 13.18
N ASP A 2 5.02 -2.96 14.40
CA ASP A 2 6.32 -3.05 15.10
C ASP A 2 7.31 -4.05 14.51
N ARG A 3 6.86 -4.84 13.53
CA ARG A 3 7.65 -5.90 12.85
C ARG A 3 8.21 -6.94 13.80
N GLU A 4 7.56 -7.12 14.92
CA GLU A 4 7.89 -8.11 15.91
C GLU A 4 6.60 -8.64 16.52
N ILE A 5 6.67 -9.86 17.04
CA ILE A 5 5.62 -10.47 17.83
C ILE A 5 6.16 -10.81 19.20
N THR A 6 5.39 -10.50 20.24
CA THR A 6 5.72 -10.86 21.63
C THR A 6 4.82 -12.02 22.05
N ILE A 7 5.42 -13.15 22.38
CA ILE A 7 4.73 -14.32 22.91
C ILE A 7 4.96 -14.35 24.42
N SER A 8 3.92 -14.00 25.17
CA SER A 8 3.92 -14.11 26.63
C SER A 8 3.26 -15.43 27.06
N ARG A 9 3.94 -16.17 27.92
CA ARG A 9 3.50 -17.41 28.57
C ARG A 9 3.78 -17.32 30.06
N ALA A 10 3.10 -18.14 30.86
CA ALA A 10 3.16 -18.07 32.32
C ALA A 10 4.58 -18.01 32.93
N LYS A 11 5.58 -18.60 32.26
CA LYS A 11 6.97 -18.67 32.75
C LYS A 11 7.97 -17.82 31.97
N PHE A 12 7.61 -17.25 30.81
CA PHE A 12 8.55 -16.48 30.00
C PHE A 12 7.84 -15.60 28.96
N THR A 13 8.55 -14.56 28.54
CA THR A 13 8.17 -13.69 27.44
C THR A 13 9.28 -13.73 26.39
N VAL A 14 8.94 -14.05 25.14
CA VAL A 14 9.89 -14.07 24.02
C VAL A 14 9.41 -13.12 22.92
N ARG A 15 10.35 -12.41 22.29
CA ARG A 15 10.10 -11.55 21.13
C ARG A 15 10.72 -12.17 19.87
N TYR A 16 9.94 -12.28 18.81
CA TYR A 16 10.39 -12.76 17.50
C TYR A 16 10.24 -11.67 16.44
N PRO A 17 11.20 -11.56 15.50
CA PRO A 17 11.05 -10.69 14.35
C PRO A 17 9.93 -11.19 13.43
N CYS A 18 9.13 -10.28 12.92
CA CYS A 18 8.01 -10.52 12.01
C CYS A 18 7.96 -9.40 10.95
N SER A 19 8.93 -9.41 10.04
CA SER A 19 9.02 -8.43 8.96
C SER A 19 8.77 -9.09 7.62
N PHE A 20 7.60 -8.84 7.04
CA PHE A 20 7.21 -9.33 5.72
C PHE A 20 6.40 -8.26 4.97
N MET A 21 6.23 -8.44 3.67
CA MET A 21 5.31 -7.65 2.85
C MET A 21 4.00 -8.40 2.74
N LEU A 22 2.90 -7.80 3.22
CA LEU A 22 1.57 -8.35 3.04
C LEU A 22 1.04 -7.92 1.66
N VAL A 23 0.68 -8.90 0.86
CA VAL A 23 -0.09 -8.72 -0.38
C VAL A 23 -1.35 -9.55 -0.21
N ALA A 24 -2.51 -8.90 -0.35
CA ALA A 24 -3.80 -9.54 -0.19
C ALA A 24 -4.77 -9.01 -1.25
N SER A 25 -5.75 -9.83 -1.59
CA SER A 25 -6.88 -9.48 -2.45
C SER A 25 -8.17 -9.83 -1.72
N MET A 26 -9.20 -9.04 -1.91
CA MET A 26 -10.52 -9.31 -1.35
C MET A 26 -11.59 -8.92 -2.36
N ASN A 27 -12.75 -9.54 -2.25
CA ASN A 27 -13.92 -9.08 -2.98
C ASN A 27 -14.52 -7.85 -2.27
N PRO A 28 -15.06 -6.89 -3.01
CA PRO A 28 -15.68 -5.69 -2.44
C PRO A 28 -17.09 -5.94 -1.89
N SER A 29 -17.70 -7.08 -2.21
CA SER A 29 -19.04 -7.47 -1.80
C SER A 29 -19.18 -9.00 -1.71
N PRO A 30 -20.24 -9.53 -1.08
CA PRO A 30 -20.53 -10.96 -1.10
C PRO A 30 -20.77 -11.52 -2.51
N SER A 31 -21.33 -10.71 -3.43
CA SER A 31 -21.60 -11.14 -4.81
C SER A 31 -20.35 -11.15 -5.69
N GLY A 32 -19.26 -10.52 -5.25
CA GLY A 32 -18.03 -10.37 -6.04
C GLY A 32 -18.04 -9.16 -6.98
N PHE A 33 -19.18 -8.48 -7.13
CA PHE A 33 -19.34 -7.30 -8.00
C PHE A 33 -19.44 -6.02 -7.16
N PHE A 34 -18.82 -4.94 -7.63
CA PHE A 34 -18.90 -3.61 -7.02
C PHE A 34 -19.31 -2.59 -8.07
N ASN A 35 -20.49 -2.01 -7.89
CA ASN A 35 -21.03 -0.97 -8.77
C ASN A 35 -20.94 -1.29 -10.27
N ASP A 36 -21.05 -2.56 -10.64
CA ASP A 36 -21.12 -2.98 -12.05
C ASP A 36 -22.60 -2.98 -12.49
N PRO A 37 -23.02 -2.08 -13.39
CA PRO A 37 -24.40 -2.02 -13.87
C PRO A 37 -24.81 -3.25 -14.67
N ASN A 38 -23.85 -4.05 -15.16
CA ASN A 38 -24.10 -5.28 -15.89
C ASN A 38 -23.99 -6.53 -15.00
N ALA A 39 -23.82 -6.36 -13.68
CA ALA A 39 -23.69 -7.49 -12.77
C ALA A 39 -24.97 -8.36 -12.74
N PRO A 40 -24.84 -9.70 -12.80
CA PRO A 40 -25.99 -10.61 -12.70
C PRO A 40 -26.64 -10.56 -11.32
N ARG A 41 -25.91 -10.12 -10.29
CA ARG A 41 -26.42 -9.80 -8.95
C ARG A 41 -25.68 -8.62 -8.35
N THR A 42 -26.44 -7.62 -7.91
CA THR A 42 -25.92 -6.49 -7.15
C THR A 42 -26.13 -6.72 -5.66
N SER A 43 -25.16 -6.29 -4.84
CA SER A 43 -25.34 -6.17 -3.40
C SER A 43 -25.87 -4.78 -3.09
N SER A 44 -26.75 -4.66 -2.10
CA SER A 44 -27.15 -3.34 -1.60
C SER A 44 -25.95 -2.62 -0.97
N PRO A 45 -25.94 -1.27 -0.92
CA PRO A 45 -24.90 -0.52 -0.21
C PRO A 45 -24.71 -0.97 1.24
N GLN A 46 -25.80 -1.34 1.92
CA GLN A 46 -25.78 -1.84 3.29
C GLN A 46 -25.08 -3.21 3.40
N GLU A 47 -25.30 -4.13 2.44
CA GLU A 47 -24.61 -5.43 2.41
C GLU A 47 -23.13 -5.28 2.10
N MET A 48 -22.78 -4.40 1.16
CA MET A 48 -21.38 -4.08 0.87
C MET A 48 -20.68 -3.52 2.11
N GLN A 49 -21.30 -2.54 2.78
CA GLN A 49 -20.76 -1.96 4.00
C GLN A 49 -20.58 -3.02 5.11
N ARG A 50 -21.56 -3.90 5.31
CA ARG A 50 -21.47 -5.03 6.27
C ARG A 50 -20.36 -6.03 5.91
N TYR A 51 -20.11 -6.25 4.62
CA TYR A 51 -19.06 -7.15 4.17
C TYR A 51 -17.68 -6.54 4.40
N LEU A 52 -17.48 -5.28 4.01
CA LEU A 52 -16.25 -4.54 4.24
C LEU A 52 -15.95 -4.34 5.73
N SER A 53 -16.99 -4.16 6.56
CA SER A 53 -16.82 -4.00 8.02
C SER A 53 -16.33 -5.26 8.73
N LYS A 54 -16.23 -6.41 8.04
CA LYS A 54 -15.55 -7.60 8.59
C LYS A 54 -14.05 -7.38 8.77
N ILE A 55 -13.48 -6.41 8.05
CA ILE A 55 -12.08 -6.02 8.18
C ILE A 55 -12.03 -4.76 9.04
N SER A 56 -11.17 -4.78 10.07
CA SER A 56 -11.07 -3.64 10.97
C SER A 56 -10.50 -2.40 10.25
N GLY A 57 -11.13 -1.25 10.46
CA GLY A 57 -10.64 0.03 9.94
C GLY A 57 -9.16 0.30 10.30
N PRO A 58 -8.72 0.07 11.56
CA PRO A 58 -7.30 0.19 11.92
C PRO A 58 -6.37 -0.72 11.11
N LEU A 59 -6.81 -1.92 10.70
CA LEU A 59 -6.04 -2.81 9.84
C LEU A 59 -5.97 -2.29 8.40
N LEU A 60 -7.09 -1.81 7.85
CA LEU A 60 -7.12 -1.20 6.51
C LEU A 60 -6.22 0.03 6.42
N ASP A 61 -6.18 0.85 7.47
CA ASP A 61 -5.26 1.98 7.62
C ASP A 61 -3.78 1.53 7.71
N ARG A 62 -3.51 0.24 8.01
CA ARG A 62 -2.16 -0.39 7.95
C ARG A 62 -1.72 -0.78 6.53
N ILE A 63 -2.61 -0.76 5.54
CA ILE A 63 -2.29 -1.14 4.17
C ILE A 63 -1.92 0.12 3.38
N ASP A 64 -0.69 0.13 2.84
CA ASP A 64 -0.10 1.31 2.18
C ASP A 64 -0.73 1.64 0.83
N LEU A 65 -1.16 0.62 0.08
CA LEU A 65 -1.69 0.74 -1.26
C LEU A 65 -2.98 -0.08 -1.38
N HIS A 66 -4.04 0.59 -1.81
CA HIS A 66 -5.32 -0.02 -2.16
C HIS A 66 -5.49 0.17 -3.65
N ILE A 67 -5.62 -0.94 -4.38
CA ILE A 67 -5.79 -0.93 -5.84
C ILE A 67 -7.10 -1.62 -6.13
N GLU A 68 -8.04 -0.87 -6.71
CA GLU A 68 -9.27 -1.42 -7.23
C GLU A 68 -8.99 -2.02 -8.62
N VAL A 69 -9.41 -3.28 -8.82
CA VAL A 69 -9.25 -3.98 -10.09
C VAL A 69 -10.65 -4.17 -10.67
N THR A 70 -10.92 -3.47 -11.77
CA THR A 70 -12.18 -3.63 -12.51
C THR A 70 -12.09 -4.78 -13.50
N PRO A 71 -13.23 -5.40 -13.86
CA PRO A 71 -13.27 -6.38 -14.95
C PRO A 71 -12.69 -5.79 -16.24
N VAL A 72 -11.91 -6.59 -16.95
CA VAL A 72 -11.32 -6.20 -18.24
C VAL A 72 -12.31 -6.56 -19.35
N PRO A 73 -12.75 -5.61 -20.21
CA PRO A 73 -13.62 -5.91 -21.35
C PRO A 73 -12.97 -6.89 -22.33
N PHE A 74 -13.79 -7.69 -23.02
CA PHE A 74 -13.32 -8.69 -23.98
C PHE A 74 -12.48 -8.07 -25.10
N GLU A 75 -12.83 -6.86 -25.55
CA GLU A 75 -12.10 -6.12 -26.58
C GLU A 75 -10.65 -5.88 -26.14
N LYS A 76 -10.43 -5.54 -24.86
CA LYS A 76 -9.08 -5.37 -24.31
C LYS A 76 -8.34 -6.68 -24.08
N LEU A 77 -9.06 -7.77 -23.85
CA LEU A 77 -8.47 -9.12 -23.75
C LEU A 77 -8.04 -9.66 -25.13
N SER A 78 -8.72 -9.23 -26.20
CA SER A 78 -8.43 -9.60 -27.59
C SER A 78 -7.47 -8.64 -28.29
N GLU A 79 -7.12 -7.51 -27.67
CA GLU A 79 -6.04 -6.64 -28.14
C GLU A 79 -4.69 -7.38 -28.13
N GLU A 80 -4.02 -7.41 -29.28
CA GLU A 80 -2.66 -7.95 -29.39
C GLU A 80 -1.58 -7.04 -28.78
N LYS A 81 -1.96 -5.84 -28.33
CA LYS A 81 -1.05 -4.90 -27.66
C LYS A 81 -0.60 -5.48 -26.32
N ARG A 82 0.59 -6.09 -26.34
CA ARG A 82 1.25 -6.56 -25.12
C ARG A 82 1.68 -5.36 -24.28
N GLY A 83 1.25 -5.36 -23.01
CA GLY A 83 1.76 -4.44 -22.00
C GLY A 83 3.28 -4.62 -21.78
N ALA A 84 3.83 -3.85 -20.84
CA ALA A 84 5.24 -3.99 -20.49
C ALA A 84 5.56 -5.43 -20.04
N SER A 85 6.59 -6.02 -20.64
CA SER A 85 7.01 -7.38 -20.29
C SER A 85 7.47 -7.47 -18.83
N SER A 86 7.39 -8.66 -18.24
CA SER A 86 7.93 -8.91 -16.90
C SER A 86 9.43 -8.57 -16.80
N VAL A 87 10.18 -8.72 -17.88
CA VAL A 87 11.59 -8.32 -17.97
C VAL A 87 11.73 -6.80 -17.84
N THR A 88 10.94 -6.04 -18.59
CA THR A 88 10.92 -4.57 -18.53
C THR A 88 10.53 -4.07 -17.13
N ILE A 89 9.49 -4.65 -16.53
CA ILE A 89 9.05 -4.30 -15.18
C ILE A 89 10.12 -4.65 -14.14
N ARG A 90 10.74 -5.84 -14.24
CA ARG A 90 11.84 -6.25 -13.36
C ARG A 90 12.97 -5.24 -13.39
N SER A 91 13.40 -4.79 -14.57
CA SER A 91 14.48 -3.79 -14.69
C SER A 91 14.16 -2.49 -13.94
N ARG A 92 12.91 -1.99 -14.03
CA ARG A 92 12.47 -0.80 -13.29
C ARG A 92 12.49 -1.03 -11.78
N VAL A 93 12.00 -2.17 -11.32
CA VAL A 93 11.99 -2.55 -9.89
C VAL A 93 13.41 -2.68 -9.36
N THR A 94 14.31 -3.33 -10.10
CA THR A 94 15.72 -3.49 -9.71
C THR A 94 16.45 -2.15 -9.64
N ALA A 95 16.21 -1.24 -10.58
CA ALA A 95 16.77 0.11 -10.52
C ALA A 95 16.33 0.86 -9.25
N ALA A 96 15.03 0.85 -8.94
CA ALA A 96 14.51 1.48 -7.72
C ALA A 96 15.06 0.82 -6.44
N ARG A 97 15.31 -0.50 -6.46
CA ARG A 97 15.96 -1.22 -5.36
C ARG A 97 17.41 -0.81 -5.18
N ALA A 98 18.18 -0.68 -6.27
CA ALA A 98 19.58 -0.24 -6.21
C ALA A 98 19.71 1.15 -5.58
N LEU A 99 18.82 2.09 -5.94
CA LEU A 99 18.77 3.42 -5.33
C LEU A 99 18.49 3.34 -3.82
N GLN A 100 17.56 2.47 -3.40
CA GLN A 100 17.25 2.27 -1.98
C GLN A 100 18.42 1.64 -1.22
N SER A 101 19.08 0.63 -1.78
CA SER A 101 20.26 -0.01 -1.18
C SER A 101 21.40 1.00 -1.00
N ALA A 102 21.64 1.85 -1.99
CA ALA A 102 22.65 2.91 -1.89
C ALA A 102 22.28 3.96 -0.82
N ARG A 103 21.02 4.39 -0.79
CA ARG A 103 20.49 5.36 0.20
C ARG A 103 20.64 4.84 1.62
N PHE A 104 20.36 3.57 1.84
CA PHE A 104 20.32 2.99 3.19
C PHE A 104 21.58 2.21 3.59
N LYS A 105 22.67 2.29 2.81
CA LYS A 105 23.90 1.52 3.04
C LYS A 105 24.49 1.64 4.46
N ASN A 106 24.30 2.78 5.12
CA ASN A 106 24.82 3.07 6.45
C ASN A 106 23.82 2.75 7.58
N PHE A 107 22.64 2.19 7.26
CA PHE A 107 21.62 1.84 8.23
C PHE A 107 21.49 0.32 8.34
N GLU A 108 21.77 -0.20 9.53
CA GLU A 108 21.75 -1.64 9.78
C GLU A 108 20.35 -2.27 9.63
N LYS A 109 19.29 -1.53 9.99
CA LYS A 109 17.91 -2.06 10.08
C LYS A 109 16.95 -1.54 9.00
N VAL A 110 17.46 -0.75 8.04
CA VAL A 110 16.64 -0.12 7.00
C VAL A 110 17.20 -0.48 5.64
N HIS A 111 16.37 -1.10 4.81
CA HIS A 111 16.75 -1.61 3.48
C HIS A 111 15.82 -1.12 2.37
N TYR A 112 14.66 -0.55 2.72
CA TYR A 112 13.68 -0.02 1.77
C TYR A 112 12.80 1.06 2.40
N ASN A 113 12.17 1.88 1.56
CA ASN A 113 11.46 3.11 1.96
C ASN A 113 10.41 2.88 3.05
N ALA A 114 9.67 1.76 2.97
CA ALA A 114 8.64 1.44 3.96
C ALA A 114 9.20 1.27 5.39
N GLN A 115 10.51 1.02 5.54
CA GLN A 115 11.21 0.89 6.82
C GLN A 115 11.69 2.20 7.42
N MET A 116 11.56 3.33 6.71
CA MET A 116 11.99 4.62 7.24
C MET A 116 11.18 5.03 8.48
N ASN A 117 11.87 5.53 9.50
CA ASN A 117 11.27 6.26 10.62
C ASN A 117 11.06 7.74 10.26
N VAL A 118 10.42 8.50 11.17
CA VAL A 118 10.11 9.93 10.96
C VAL A 118 11.37 10.78 10.74
N LYS A 119 12.47 10.48 11.44
CA LYS A 119 13.74 11.20 11.27
C LYS A 119 14.32 10.98 9.86
N GLN A 120 14.33 9.74 9.40
CA GLN A 120 14.79 9.37 8.06
C GLN A 120 13.88 9.93 6.96
N LEU A 121 12.56 10.04 7.20
CA LEU A 121 11.65 10.72 6.28
C LEU A 121 12.02 12.18 6.09
N ARG A 122 12.30 12.92 7.17
CA ARG A 122 12.71 14.33 7.07
C ARG A 122 14.06 14.49 6.34
N GLU A 123 14.93 13.50 6.43
CA GLU A 123 16.23 13.49 5.77
C GLU A 123 16.11 13.19 4.28
N PHE A 124 15.48 12.06 3.92
CA PHE A 124 15.45 11.54 2.55
C PHE A 124 14.24 12.00 1.73
N CYS A 125 13.17 12.44 2.40
CA CYS A 125 11.92 12.84 1.76
C CYS A 125 11.69 14.36 1.76
N LYS A 126 12.76 15.15 1.66
CA LYS A 126 12.63 16.61 1.51
C LYS A 126 11.80 16.94 0.27
N LEU A 127 10.82 17.81 0.47
CA LEU A 127 9.88 18.26 -0.55
C LEU A 127 10.25 19.67 -1.03
N SER A 128 10.08 19.91 -2.32
CA SER A 128 10.06 21.26 -2.87
C SER A 128 8.84 22.04 -2.37
N ASN A 129 8.83 23.36 -2.54
CA ASN A 129 7.69 24.18 -2.09
C ASN A 129 6.41 23.83 -2.86
N GLU A 130 6.52 23.56 -4.16
CA GLU A 130 5.43 23.13 -5.02
C GLU A 130 4.84 21.80 -4.53
N SER A 131 5.71 20.85 -4.20
CA SER A 131 5.30 19.53 -3.69
C SER A 131 4.61 19.64 -2.33
N LYS A 132 5.05 20.55 -1.45
CA LYS A 132 4.40 20.81 -0.16
C LYS A 132 3.00 21.39 -0.33
N ILE A 133 2.84 22.34 -1.26
CA ILE A 133 1.53 22.95 -1.55
C ILE A 133 0.57 21.88 -2.10
N LEU A 134 1.02 21.10 -3.09
CA LEU A 134 0.22 20.01 -3.66
C LEU A 134 -0.21 19.00 -2.59
N LEU A 135 0.73 18.58 -1.75
CA LEU A 135 0.45 17.62 -0.67
C LEU A 135 -0.51 18.23 0.36
N LYS A 136 -0.35 19.50 0.74
CA LYS A 136 -1.27 20.21 1.64
C LYS A 136 -2.70 20.23 1.06
N THR A 137 -2.86 20.62 -0.20
CA THR A 137 -4.16 20.66 -0.86
C THR A 137 -4.81 19.27 -0.91
N ALA A 138 -4.03 18.22 -1.22
CA ALA A 138 -4.53 16.85 -1.22
C ALA A 138 -4.97 16.40 0.19
N MET A 139 -4.16 16.71 1.21
CA MET A 139 -4.45 16.40 2.61
C MET A 139 -5.76 17.03 3.08
N GLU A 140 -6.00 18.31 2.77
CA GLU A 140 -7.21 19.05 3.15
C GLU A 140 -8.43 18.56 2.35
N LYS A 141 -8.30 18.39 1.02
CA LYS A 141 -9.42 18.00 0.15
C LYS A 141 -9.91 16.57 0.42
N LEU A 142 -9.00 15.67 0.78
CA LEU A 142 -9.29 14.25 1.00
C LEU A 142 -9.39 13.88 2.49
N ASN A 143 -9.30 14.86 3.39
CA ASN A 143 -9.31 14.67 4.86
C ASN A 143 -8.35 13.56 5.32
N LEU A 144 -7.13 13.57 4.77
CA LEU A 144 -6.15 12.54 5.06
C LEU A 144 -5.54 12.75 6.45
N SER A 145 -5.10 11.66 7.08
CA SER A 145 -4.45 11.71 8.39
C SER A 145 -2.95 12.05 8.27
N ALA A 146 -2.32 12.53 9.35
CA ALA A 146 -0.86 12.70 9.42
C ALA A 146 -0.08 11.42 9.08
N ARG A 147 -0.71 10.28 9.27
CA ARG A 147 -0.16 8.98 8.90
C ARG A 147 -0.17 8.75 7.39
N ALA A 148 -1.24 9.14 6.72
CA ALA A 148 -1.31 9.09 5.26
C ALA A 148 -0.24 9.99 4.62
N TYR A 149 0.04 11.17 5.23
CA TYR A 149 1.17 12.02 4.82
C TYR A 149 2.49 11.25 4.78
N ASP A 150 2.87 10.57 5.87
CA ASP A 150 4.10 9.79 5.93
C ASP A 150 4.11 8.64 4.91
N ARG A 151 2.97 7.98 4.67
CA ARG A 151 2.88 6.91 3.65
C ARG A 151 3.06 7.44 2.23
N ILE A 152 2.45 8.57 1.91
CA ILE A 152 2.62 9.22 0.60
C ILE A 152 4.10 9.54 0.36
N LEU A 153 4.82 10.05 1.36
CA LEU A 153 6.25 10.31 1.24
C LEU A 153 7.07 9.03 1.00
N LYS A 154 6.76 7.94 1.71
CA LYS A 154 7.46 6.65 1.54
C LYS A 154 7.25 6.06 0.14
N VAL A 155 6.01 6.11 -0.34
CA VAL A 155 5.60 5.55 -1.63
C VAL A 155 6.16 6.38 -2.78
N SER A 156 6.07 7.71 -2.71
CA SER A 156 6.50 8.61 -3.79
C SER A 156 8.03 8.69 -4.00
N ARG A 157 8.84 8.27 -3.03
CA ARG A 157 10.30 8.39 -3.06
C ARG A 157 11.02 7.29 -3.86
N THR A 158 10.30 6.35 -4.48
CA THR A 158 10.86 5.22 -5.24
C THR A 158 11.54 5.64 -6.53
#